data_AF-A0A940QA05-F1
#
_entry.id   AF-A0A940QA05-F1
#
_cell.length_a   1.000
_cell.length_b   1.000
_cell.length_c   1.000
_cell.angle_alpha   90.00
_cell.angle_beta   90.00
_cell.angle_gamma   90.00
#
_symmetry.space_group_name_H-M   'P 1'
#
loop_
_entity.id
_entity.type
_entity.pdbx_description
1 polymer ?
#
loop_
_entity_poly.entity_id
_entity_poly.type
_entity_poly.pdbx_seq_one_letter_code
_entity_poly.pdbx_strand_id
1 'polypeptide(L)'
;MYSPKTKFKALLSLILAASAAAQGSVTAFADVRANDDNDPGNFKMITSVFGEASEFGERDVYYVDEDGNRINFNLIPDEMDRAYDAASIPSSYNLNALGKVSAVRNQESTGTCWAHAALAAAESSLIMDGAASKSIDLSESHLVWFSEGQNTAVDDPLYGDPFLVPNCYDYGGNNAIALGALSSWMGAANESSYPDVESRPSISESKRYDGVYRVNKSVVFDPSDRSSIKSYLMENGALTIAYHSDDSTTAVSHYKTTNSYTSFYQNDEERSNHAVTLVGWDDNFSKNNFAVTPPGNGAWLIKNSWGTDWGMDGYFYLSYYDTSIQSISSFEAEKAGKYGKVYQHSMITFGGLFYTNYYVTGANVFTASGSDPLSAVSFYTAEASVPYTISIYSGVSDGNPMSGKLMLSQNGTATYAGYHTVDLSKTVSIPSGTKFSVCVALKKTGTTFNADNNAKGAGDSFLTYGVGSSSSDWYDLGKDSNCNAAIKAFTKSAATAKPKNVKATAGDRKVTITWDKVSGATKYVVYSYVDGKSAQLGTCTTNSYTASGLTNGKKYGFYVKALANGKWSDWSTADVVYATPASTKPKNVKATAGDRKVTITWDKVSGATK
;
A
#
# COMPACT_ATOMS: atom_id res chain seq x y z
N MET A 1 -33.09 55.31 -25.14
CA MET A 1 -31.97 54.65 -25.86
C MET A 1 -31.04 54.07 -24.82
N TYR A 2 -30.86 52.75 -24.86
CA TYR A 2 -30.09 51.95 -23.91
C TYR A 2 -28.59 51.96 -24.23
N SER A 3 -27.77 51.87 -23.18
CA SER A 3 -26.32 51.60 -23.18
C SER A 3 -25.98 50.24 -23.79
N PRO A 4 -24.73 50.02 -24.27
CA PRO A 4 -23.91 49.02 -23.58
C PRO A 4 -22.39 49.31 -23.48
N LYS A 5 -21.81 48.59 -22.51
CA LYS A 5 -20.40 48.33 -22.13
C LYS A 5 -19.46 48.02 -23.31
N THR A 6 -18.14 48.17 -23.13
CA THR A 6 -17.11 47.09 -22.99
C THR A 6 -15.67 47.65 -23.11
N LYS A 7 -14.74 47.07 -22.32
CA LYS A 7 -13.30 46.75 -22.58
C LYS A 7 -12.19 47.44 -21.74
N PHE A 8 -11.56 46.56 -20.94
CA PHE A 8 -10.12 46.34 -20.75
C PHE A 8 -9.21 47.49 -20.26
N LYS A 9 -8.60 47.27 -19.09
CA LYS A 9 -7.13 47.30 -18.93
C LYS A 9 -6.71 46.67 -17.59
N ALA A 10 -5.88 45.65 -17.69
CA ALA A 10 -5.03 45.14 -16.61
C ALA A 10 -3.87 46.11 -16.37
N LEU A 11 -3.46 46.31 -15.11
CA LEU A 11 -2.06 46.43 -14.69
C LEU A 11 -1.90 46.45 -13.16
N LEU A 12 -1.03 45.55 -12.68
CA LEU A 12 -0.02 45.71 -11.61
C LEU A 12 -0.40 46.26 -10.23
N SER A 13 -0.12 45.47 -9.19
CA SER A 13 0.83 45.89 -8.14
C SER A 13 1.34 44.69 -7.33
N LEU A 14 2.66 44.65 -7.22
CA LEU A 14 3.51 43.72 -6.49
C LEU A 14 3.94 44.43 -5.19
N ILE A 15 4.16 43.65 -4.13
CA ILE A 15 4.94 43.93 -2.90
C ILE A 15 4.22 44.64 -1.73
N LEU A 16 3.89 43.84 -0.71
CA LEU A 16 4.40 44.06 0.66
C LEU A 16 4.47 42.73 1.43
N ALA A 17 5.65 42.48 1.99
CA ALA A 17 6.10 41.24 2.58
C ALA A 17 5.61 41.02 4.02
N ALA A 18 5.62 39.74 4.42
CA ALA A 18 5.98 39.23 5.74
C ALA A 18 5.28 39.83 6.99
N SER A 19 4.18 39.20 7.40
CA SER A 19 3.96 38.78 8.80
C SER A 19 2.61 38.08 8.94
N ALA A 20 2.54 36.80 8.59
CA ALA A 20 1.48 35.87 9.02
C ALA A 20 1.99 34.43 8.91
N ALA A 21 3.09 34.12 9.61
CA ALA A 21 3.31 32.75 10.03
C ALA A 21 2.23 32.42 11.06
N ALA A 22 1.53 31.30 10.86
CA ALA A 22 0.48 30.75 11.72
C ALA A 22 -0.88 31.50 11.71
N GLN A 23 -1.62 31.40 10.61
CA GLN A 23 -3.08 31.20 10.66
C GLN A 23 -3.46 30.18 9.59
N GLY A 24 -4.04 29.07 10.01
CA GLY A 24 -4.43 27.98 9.11
C GLY A 24 -5.41 28.48 8.06
N SER A 25 -5.06 28.30 6.80
CA SER A 25 -6.01 28.39 5.69
C SER A 25 -6.79 27.08 5.60
N VAL A 26 -7.69 26.89 6.57
CA VAL A 26 -8.88 26.07 6.36
C VAL A 26 -9.83 26.92 5.53
N THR A 27 -9.72 26.84 4.20
CA THR A 27 -10.84 27.16 3.33
C THR A 27 -11.41 25.87 2.79
N ALA A 28 -12.05 25.11 3.68
CA ALA A 28 -13.12 24.23 3.24
C ALA A 28 -14.27 25.14 2.76
N PHE A 29 -14.55 25.10 1.46
CA PHE A 29 -15.76 25.62 0.82
C PHE A 29 -16.28 26.97 1.35
N ALA A 30 -15.48 28.03 1.23
CA ALA A 30 -16.03 29.39 1.33
C ALA A 30 -16.51 29.85 -0.06
N ASP A 31 -17.84 29.80 -0.24
CA ASP A 31 -18.62 30.62 -1.19
C ASP A 31 -18.68 30.18 -2.68
N VAL A 32 -18.92 28.90 -2.98
CA VAL A 32 -19.56 28.53 -4.26
C VAL A 32 -21.08 28.60 -4.06
N ARG A 33 -21.65 29.81 -4.23
CA ARG A 33 -23.10 30.01 -4.19
C ARG A 33 -23.74 29.38 -5.41
N ALA A 34 -24.58 28.36 -5.20
CA ALA A 34 -25.54 27.93 -6.20
C ALA A 34 -26.58 29.04 -6.40
N ASN A 35 -26.65 29.57 -7.62
CA ASN A 35 -27.87 30.18 -8.12
C ASN A 35 -28.60 29.14 -8.96
N ASP A 36 -29.93 29.12 -8.79
CA ASP A 36 -31.00 28.44 -9.52
C ASP A 36 -31.36 26.98 -9.19
N ASP A 37 -32.53 26.90 -8.55
CA ASP A 37 -33.34 25.74 -8.17
C ASP A 37 -33.93 24.93 -9.35
N ASN A 38 -33.23 24.72 -10.48
CA ASN A 38 -33.80 23.95 -11.60
C ASN A 38 -32.82 23.12 -12.48
N ASP A 39 -31.61 22.78 -12.01
CA ASP A 39 -30.77 21.79 -12.71
C ASP A 39 -31.00 20.37 -12.13
N PRO A 40 -31.43 19.38 -12.92
CA PRO A 40 -31.51 17.98 -12.48
C PRO A 40 -30.14 17.34 -12.16
N GLY A 41 -29.01 17.99 -12.44
CA GLY A 41 -27.66 17.52 -12.14
C GLY A 41 -27.13 17.95 -10.77
N ASN A 42 -27.57 17.33 -9.67
CA ASN A 42 -27.06 17.64 -8.32
C ASN A 42 -25.62 17.18 -8.03
N PHE A 43 -24.94 16.59 -9.02
CA PHE A 43 -23.52 16.27 -8.98
C PHE A 43 -22.76 17.19 -9.92
N LYS A 44 -21.69 17.78 -9.39
CA LYS A 44 -20.72 18.58 -10.13
C LYS A 44 -19.37 17.88 -10.14
N MET A 45 -18.57 18.14 -11.17
CA MET A 45 -17.26 17.54 -11.32
C MET A 45 -16.17 18.58 -11.08
N ILE A 46 -15.30 18.32 -10.11
CA ILE A 46 -14.02 18.99 -9.95
C ILE A 46 -13.01 18.29 -10.84
N THR A 47 -12.36 19.05 -11.71
CA THR A 47 -11.45 18.51 -12.70
C THR A 47 -10.05 18.44 -12.11
N SER A 48 -9.42 17.26 -12.18
CA SER A 48 -7.98 17.13 -11.95
C SER A 48 -7.23 17.72 -13.14
N VAL A 49 -6.39 18.72 -12.89
CA VAL A 49 -5.52 19.31 -13.92
C VAL A 49 -4.14 18.74 -13.74
N PHE A 50 -3.66 18.06 -14.77
CA PHE A 50 -2.25 17.75 -14.92
C PHE A 50 -1.58 19.00 -15.46
N GLY A 51 -0.58 19.53 -14.77
CA GLY A 51 0.34 20.44 -15.44
C GLY A 51 1.05 19.72 -16.59
N GLU A 52 1.74 20.47 -17.46
CA GLU A 52 2.60 19.95 -18.56
C GLU A 52 3.60 18.85 -18.10
N ALA A 53 4.34 18.12 -18.93
CA ALA A 53 5.47 17.36 -18.33
C ALA A 53 6.56 18.36 -17.89
N SER A 54 7.19 18.17 -16.74
CA SER A 54 8.51 18.77 -16.55
C SER A 54 9.54 18.11 -17.46
N GLU A 55 10.74 18.67 -17.58
CA GLU A 55 11.82 18.11 -18.42
C GLU A 55 12.29 16.70 -18.00
N PHE A 56 12.01 16.31 -16.74
CA PHE A 56 12.25 14.97 -16.20
C PHE A 56 10.96 14.18 -15.96
N GLY A 57 9.84 14.73 -16.42
CA GLY A 57 8.57 14.03 -16.50
C GLY A 57 7.70 14.02 -15.23
N GLU A 58 8.16 14.59 -14.11
CA GLU A 58 7.30 14.81 -12.93
C GLU A 58 6.15 15.75 -13.29
N ARG A 59 4.96 15.47 -12.76
CA ARG A 59 3.74 16.23 -13.04
C ARG A 59 2.98 16.60 -11.78
N ASP A 60 2.89 17.92 -11.55
CA ASP A 60 1.89 18.49 -10.63
C ASP A 60 0.47 18.06 -11.00
N VAL A 61 -0.32 17.76 -9.97
CA VAL A 61 -1.76 17.52 -10.06
C VAL A 61 -2.44 18.42 -9.07
N TYR A 62 -3.25 19.34 -9.57
CA TYR A 62 -4.09 20.21 -8.77
C TYR A 62 -5.53 20.12 -9.24
N TYR A 63 -6.46 20.63 -8.43
CA TYR A 63 -7.88 20.52 -8.68
C TYR A 63 -8.47 21.89 -8.91
N VAL A 64 -9.38 21.98 -9.90
CA VAL A 64 -10.11 23.22 -10.20
C VAL A 64 -11.61 22.99 -10.22
N ASP A 65 -12.37 24.00 -9.79
CA ASP A 65 -13.82 24.03 -9.94
C ASP A 65 -14.24 24.24 -11.42
N GLU A 66 -15.54 24.32 -11.66
CA GLU A 66 -16.13 24.53 -12.99
C GLU A 66 -15.72 25.88 -13.62
N ASP A 67 -15.32 26.84 -12.80
CA ASP A 67 -14.88 28.18 -13.21
C ASP A 67 -13.34 28.25 -13.39
N GLY A 68 -12.62 27.16 -13.13
CA GLY A 68 -11.17 27.07 -13.23
C GLY A 68 -10.41 27.56 -12.00
N ASN A 69 -11.09 27.85 -10.88
CA ASN A 69 -10.43 28.26 -9.65
C ASN A 69 -9.83 27.06 -8.91
N ARG A 70 -8.59 27.21 -8.42
CA ARG A 70 -7.90 26.16 -7.66
C ARG A 70 -8.62 25.85 -6.35
N ILE A 71 -8.80 24.57 -6.07
CA ILE A 71 -9.38 24.05 -4.84
C ILE A 71 -8.26 23.49 -3.96
N ASN A 72 -8.29 23.87 -2.67
CA ASN A 72 -7.40 23.34 -1.65
C ASN A 72 -8.20 22.49 -0.67
N PHE A 73 -7.71 21.27 -0.42
CA PHE A 73 -8.33 20.33 0.50
C PHE A 73 -7.69 20.41 1.89
N ASN A 74 -8.42 19.96 2.92
CA ASN A 74 -7.82 19.76 4.23
C ASN A 74 -6.88 18.55 4.19
N LEU A 75 -5.58 18.80 4.03
CA LEU A 75 -4.54 17.76 4.01
C LEU A 75 -3.88 17.55 5.38
N ILE A 76 -4.34 18.25 6.42
CA ILE A 76 -3.84 18.09 7.79
C ILE A 76 -4.54 16.87 8.41
N PRO A 77 -3.82 15.79 8.75
CA PRO A 77 -4.44 14.61 9.36
C PRO A 77 -4.98 14.93 10.77
N ASP A 78 -6.14 14.36 11.12
CA ASP A 78 -6.63 14.32 12.50
C ASP A 78 -5.59 13.58 13.33
N GLU A 79 -5.21 14.14 14.49
CA GLU A 79 -4.25 13.62 15.48
C GLU A 79 -3.91 12.13 15.25
N MET A 80 -2.93 11.86 14.37
CA MET A 80 -2.64 10.52 13.86
C MET A 80 -2.15 9.63 14.98
N ASP A 81 -3.02 8.88 15.67
CA ASP A 81 -2.71 7.92 16.76
C ASP A 81 -1.33 8.15 17.40
N ARG A 82 -1.09 9.39 17.86
CA ARG A 82 0.29 9.89 18.00
C ARG A 82 0.83 9.27 19.27
N ALA A 83 1.78 8.35 19.14
CA ALA A 83 2.57 7.91 20.28
C ALA A 83 3.43 9.06 20.84
N TYR A 84 3.53 10.17 20.08
CA TYR A 84 4.38 11.32 20.34
C TYR A 84 3.58 12.64 20.36
N ASP A 85 3.46 13.26 21.54
CA ASP A 85 3.03 14.68 21.67
C ASP A 85 4.02 15.59 20.90
N ALA A 86 3.59 16.76 20.43
CA ALA A 86 4.45 17.70 19.68
C ALA A 86 5.72 18.09 20.47
N ALA A 87 5.66 18.05 21.81
CA ALA A 87 6.80 18.26 22.71
C ALA A 87 7.85 17.13 22.70
N SER A 88 7.58 16.00 22.03
CA SER A 88 8.44 14.80 21.97
C SER A 88 9.11 14.57 20.61
N ILE A 89 8.84 15.42 19.62
CA ILE A 89 9.51 15.37 18.30
C ILE A 89 10.95 15.89 18.48
N PRO A 90 12.00 15.10 18.20
CA PRO A 90 13.38 15.54 18.35
C PRO A 90 13.73 16.62 17.31
N SER A 91 14.71 17.46 17.64
CA SER A 91 15.21 18.49 16.72
C SER A 91 15.89 17.92 15.47
N SER A 92 16.24 16.64 15.48
CA SER A 92 16.80 15.94 14.32
C SER A 92 16.45 14.46 14.36
N TYR A 93 16.22 13.87 13.20
CA TYR A 93 15.91 12.45 13.05
C TYR A 93 16.45 11.92 11.73
N ASN A 94 16.91 10.67 11.71
CA ASN A 94 17.53 10.07 10.54
C ASN A 94 17.24 8.57 10.47
N LEU A 95 16.30 8.18 9.59
CA LEU A 95 15.94 6.77 9.39
C LEU A 95 17.12 5.93 8.87
N ASN A 96 18.03 6.52 8.08
CA ASN A 96 19.20 5.81 7.58
C ASN A 96 20.14 5.39 8.72
N ALA A 97 20.42 6.30 9.65
CA ALA A 97 21.22 6.00 10.85
C ALA A 97 20.58 4.91 11.72
N LEU A 98 19.24 4.80 11.70
CA LEU A 98 18.49 3.77 12.40
C LEU A 98 18.37 2.44 11.63
N GLY A 99 18.91 2.36 10.41
CA GLY A 99 18.79 1.19 9.54
C GLY A 99 17.37 0.93 9.04
N LYS A 100 16.55 1.99 8.92
CA LYS A 100 15.13 1.97 8.55
C LYS A 100 14.84 2.39 7.11
N VAL A 101 15.88 2.47 6.28
CA VAL A 101 15.77 2.70 4.82
C VAL A 101 16.58 1.66 4.09
N SER A 102 16.14 1.31 2.88
CA SER A 102 16.90 0.51 1.92
C SER A 102 18.07 1.32 1.35
N ALA A 103 18.99 0.63 0.64
CA ALA A 103 20.13 1.27 0.00
C ALA A 103 19.71 2.28 -1.11
N VAL A 104 20.56 3.25 -1.40
CA VAL A 104 20.38 4.21 -2.50
C VAL A 104 20.40 3.47 -3.83
N ARG A 105 19.56 3.91 -4.77
CA ARG A 105 19.43 3.39 -6.14
C ARG A 105 19.88 4.43 -7.15
N ASN A 106 20.03 4.03 -8.41
CA ASN A 106 20.37 4.92 -9.49
C ASN A 106 19.37 4.77 -10.64
N GLN A 107 18.59 5.82 -10.90
CA GLN A 107 17.64 5.88 -12.01
C GLN A 107 18.32 6.14 -13.36
N GLU A 108 19.64 6.38 -13.35
CA GLU A 108 20.44 6.75 -14.51
C GLU A 108 19.81 7.93 -15.28
N SER A 109 19.69 7.83 -16.61
CA SER A 109 19.10 8.87 -17.46
C SER A 109 17.59 8.74 -17.65
N THR A 110 16.89 8.01 -16.77
CA THR A 110 15.44 7.77 -16.90
C THR A 110 14.62 8.77 -16.06
N GLY A 111 13.37 9.02 -16.46
CA GLY A 111 12.38 9.83 -15.74
C GLY A 111 11.64 9.08 -14.62
N THR A 112 12.24 8.06 -14.01
CA THR A 112 11.56 7.14 -13.07
C THR A 112 11.68 7.56 -11.59
N CYS A 113 12.09 8.79 -11.31
CA CYS A 113 12.27 9.31 -9.93
C CYS A 113 11.06 9.05 -9.02
N TRP A 114 9.85 9.23 -9.55
CA TRP A 114 8.58 8.97 -8.85
C TRP A 114 8.44 7.50 -8.38
N ALA A 115 8.90 6.55 -9.20
CA ALA A 115 8.87 5.13 -8.87
C ALA A 115 9.89 4.78 -7.79
N HIS A 116 11.13 5.29 -7.92
CA HIS A 116 12.17 5.13 -6.90
C HIS A 116 11.73 5.73 -5.56
N ALA A 117 11.16 6.95 -5.57
CA ALA A 117 10.72 7.63 -4.36
C ALA A 117 9.61 6.84 -3.66
N ALA A 118 8.59 6.40 -4.40
CA ALA A 118 7.46 5.64 -3.87
C ALA A 118 7.87 4.26 -3.35
N LEU A 119 8.71 3.52 -4.08
CA LEU A 119 9.19 2.21 -3.62
C LEU A 119 10.12 2.35 -2.42
N ALA A 120 11.01 3.33 -2.36
CA ALA A 120 11.84 3.56 -1.18
C ALA A 120 11.03 3.95 0.07
N ALA A 121 9.91 4.68 -0.09
CA ALA A 121 8.96 4.93 0.99
C ALA A 121 8.26 3.63 1.45
N ALA A 122 7.77 2.82 0.50
CA ALA A 122 7.15 1.52 0.79
C ALA A 122 8.13 0.54 1.47
N GLU A 123 9.37 0.47 1.02
CA GLU A 123 10.44 -0.32 1.63
C GLU A 123 10.72 0.13 3.06
N SER A 124 10.79 1.44 3.30
CA SER A 124 10.97 1.98 4.65
C SER A 124 9.83 1.57 5.58
N SER A 125 8.58 1.65 5.11
CA SER A 125 7.40 1.18 5.85
C SER A 125 7.51 -0.30 6.22
N LEU A 126 7.93 -1.15 5.28
CA LEU A 126 8.16 -2.59 5.49
C LEU A 126 9.35 -2.92 6.41
N ILE A 127 10.32 -2.02 6.54
CA ILE A 127 11.42 -2.16 7.50
C ILE A 127 10.99 -1.68 8.89
N MET A 128 10.08 -0.69 8.95
CA MET A 128 9.51 -0.18 10.19
C MET A 128 8.60 -1.22 10.86
N ASP A 129 7.72 -1.87 10.09
CA ASP A 129 6.80 -2.91 10.59
C ASP A 129 7.49 -4.27 10.88
N GLY A 130 8.72 -4.46 10.39
CA GLY A 130 9.50 -5.70 10.53
C GLY A 130 9.11 -6.81 9.54
N ALA A 131 8.30 -6.52 8.52
CA ALA A 131 7.93 -7.44 7.45
C ALA A 131 9.09 -7.69 6.49
N ALA A 132 10.04 -6.76 6.40
CA ALA A 132 11.25 -6.84 5.60
C ALA A 132 12.49 -6.38 6.38
N SER A 133 13.66 -6.79 5.90
CA SER A 133 14.95 -6.26 6.38
C SER A 133 15.42 -5.13 5.48
N LYS A 134 16.42 -4.36 5.92
CA LYS A 134 17.01 -3.27 5.12
C LYS A 134 17.59 -3.69 3.75
N SER A 135 17.76 -4.99 3.51
CA SER A 135 18.20 -5.54 2.22
C SER A 135 17.05 -5.74 1.23
N ILE A 136 15.83 -5.30 1.55
CA ILE A 136 14.72 -5.27 0.60
C ILE A 136 15.13 -4.45 -0.64
N ASP A 137 14.67 -4.91 -1.79
CA ASP A 137 14.95 -4.31 -3.08
C ASP A 137 13.77 -4.57 -4.02
N LEU A 138 12.92 -3.57 -4.18
CA LEU A 138 11.74 -3.60 -5.02
C LEU A 138 12.03 -3.02 -6.39
N SER A 139 11.43 -3.61 -7.42
CA SER A 139 11.68 -3.27 -8.82
C SER A 139 10.93 -2.01 -9.27
N GLU A 140 11.67 -0.94 -9.54
CA GLU A 140 11.15 0.23 -10.24
C GLU A 140 10.69 -0.11 -11.65
N SER A 141 11.46 -0.91 -12.40
CA SER A 141 11.10 -1.34 -13.75
C SER A 141 9.73 -2.05 -13.81
N HIS A 142 9.39 -2.87 -12.81
CA HIS A 142 8.06 -3.51 -12.73
C HIS A 142 6.95 -2.50 -12.46
N LEU A 143 7.18 -1.56 -11.52
CA LEU A 143 6.22 -0.49 -11.23
C LEU A 143 5.99 0.39 -12.46
N VAL A 144 7.06 0.87 -13.09
CA VAL A 144 7.02 1.76 -14.26
C VAL A 144 6.32 1.07 -15.42
N TRP A 145 6.69 -0.17 -15.76
CA TRP A 145 6.12 -0.90 -16.87
C TRP A 145 4.61 -1.14 -16.72
N PHE A 146 4.14 -1.57 -15.55
CA PHE A 146 2.71 -1.81 -15.33
C PHE A 146 1.91 -0.56 -14.96
N SER A 147 2.61 0.57 -14.81
CA SER A 147 2.03 1.91 -14.81
C SER A 147 2.01 2.53 -16.21
N GLU A 148 2.59 1.86 -17.21
CA GLU A 148 2.55 2.28 -18.61
C GLU A 148 1.41 1.58 -19.36
N GLY A 149 0.75 2.35 -20.22
CA GLY A 149 -0.16 1.80 -21.23
C GLY A 149 -1.49 1.29 -20.68
N GLN A 150 -2.24 0.64 -21.58
CA GLN A 150 -3.56 0.09 -21.32
C GLN A 150 -3.43 -1.39 -20.98
N ASN A 151 -4.15 -1.85 -19.96
CA ASN A 151 -4.28 -3.27 -19.71
C ASN A 151 -5.02 -3.97 -20.86
N THR A 152 -4.36 -4.88 -21.56
CA THR A 152 -4.92 -5.56 -22.73
C THR A 152 -5.52 -6.94 -22.42
N ALA A 153 -5.48 -7.40 -21.17
CA ALA A 153 -6.02 -8.71 -20.80
C ALA A 153 -7.55 -8.64 -20.65
N VAL A 154 -8.29 -9.16 -21.63
CA VAL A 154 -9.77 -9.06 -21.74
C VAL A 154 -10.52 -9.54 -20.49
N ASP A 155 -9.98 -10.53 -19.78
CA ASP A 155 -10.61 -11.11 -18.58
C ASP A 155 -10.17 -10.40 -17.28
N ASP A 156 -9.32 -9.38 -17.37
CA ASP A 156 -8.83 -8.65 -16.20
C ASP A 156 -9.87 -7.60 -15.73
N PRO A 157 -10.07 -7.43 -14.41
CA PRO A 157 -10.98 -6.41 -13.88
C PRO A 157 -10.66 -4.97 -14.30
N LEU A 158 -9.41 -4.70 -14.69
CA LEU A 158 -8.92 -3.40 -15.16
C LEU A 158 -8.68 -3.41 -16.67
N TYR A 159 -9.27 -4.34 -17.43
CA TYR A 159 -9.15 -4.38 -18.88
C TYR A 159 -9.54 -3.03 -19.49
N GLY A 160 -8.67 -2.52 -20.35
CA GLY A 160 -8.93 -1.27 -21.03
C GLY A 160 -8.69 -0.02 -20.19
N ASP A 161 -8.23 -0.13 -18.94
CA ASP A 161 -7.89 0.99 -18.07
C ASP A 161 -6.43 1.44 -18.30
N PRO A 162 -6.18 2.63 -18.89
CA PRO A 162 -4.85 3.20 -19.05
C PRO A 162 -4.50 4.20 -17.94
N PHE A 163 -3.23 4.23 -17.55
CA PHE A 163 -2.66 5.37 -16.81
C PHE A 163 -2.44 6.63 -17.68
N LEU A 164 -2.68 6.53 -19.01
CA LEU A 164 -2.52 7.60 -20.00
C LEU A 164 -1.14 8.25 -20.05
N VAL A 165 -0.08 7.51 -19.72
CA VAL A 165 1.30 7.99 -19.82
C VAL A 165 2.07 7.12 -20.83
N PRO A 166 2.29 7.60 -22.07
CA PRO A 166 3.11 6.87 -23.05
C PRO A 166 4.59 6.98 -22.66
N ASN A 167 5.31 5.85 -22.62
CA ASN A 167 6.74 5.77 -22.28
C ASN A 167 7.07 6.39 -20.89
N CYS A 168 6.55 5.77 -19.82
CA CYS A 168 6.74 6.23 -18.44
C CYS A 168 8.22 6.31 -18.00
N TYR A 169 9.12 5.62 -18.71
CA TYR A 169 10.55 5.70 -18.44
C TYR A 169 11.20 7.03 -18.86
N ASP A 170 10.62 7.76 -19.82
CA ASP A 170 11.13 9.09 -20.24
C ASP A 170 10.16 10.21 -19.88
N TYR A 171 8.87 9.93 -19.96
CA TYR A 171 7.83 10.93 -19.77
C TYR A 171 7.53 11.25 -18.30
N GLY A 172 8.08 10.42 -17.40
CA GLY A 172 7.95 10.49 -15.96
C GLY A 172 6.56 10.21 -15.41
N GLY A 173 6.34 10.60 -14.16
CA GLY A 173 5.15 10.22 -13.42
C GLY A 173 4.93 11.09 -12.20
N ASN A 174 4.20 10.56 -11.22
CA ASN A 174 3.98 11.24 -9.94
C ASN A 174 3.45 10.25 -8.89
N ASN A 175 3.25 10.74 -7.66
CA ASN A 175 2.69 9.97 -6.54
C ASN A 175 1.33 9.35 -6.85
N ALA A 176 0.48 10.00 -7.66
CA ALA A 176 -0.81 9.43 -8.04
C ALA A 176 -0.60 8.17 -8.89
N ILE A 177 0.23 8.20 -9.95
CA ILE A 177 0.52 7.01 -10.78
C ILE A 177 1.02 5.85 -9.92
N ALA A 178 2.01 6.11 -9.06
CA ALA A 178 2.54 5.12 -8.14
C ALA A 178 1.43 4.51 -7.26
N LEU A 179 0.58 5.36 -6.67
CA LEU A 179 -0.49 4.90 -5.79
C LEU A 179 -1.50 4.03 -6.54
N GLY A 180 -1.89 4.41 -7.76
CA GLY A 180 -2.86 3.64 -8.53
C GLY A 180 -2.34 2.27 -8.89
N ALA A 181 -1.08 2.18 -9.32
CA ALA A 181 -0.47 0.90 -9.64
C ALA A 181 -0.30 0.02 -8.39
N LEU A 182 0.32 0.57 -7.34
CA LEU A 182 0.62 -0.15 -6.09
C LEU A 182 -0.64 -0.59 -5.34
N SER A 183 -1.68 0.25 -5.28
CA SER A 183 -2.98 -0.09 -4.67
C SER A 183 -3.79 -1.08 -5.50
N SER A 184 -3.51 -1.18 -6.81
CA SER A 184 -4.10 -2.16 -7.73
C SER A 184 -3.29 -3.46 -7.83
N TRP A 185 -2.34 -3.66 -6.91
CA TRP A 185 -1.51 -4.86 -6.80
C TRP A 185 -0.50 -5.04 -7.95
N MET A 186 -0.16 -3.94 -8.62
CA MET A 186 0.91 -3.85 -9.62
C MET A 186 2.13 -3.17 -9.00
N GLY A 187 3.34 -3.42 -9.50
CA GLY A 187 4.56 -2.95 -8.85
C GLY A 187 4.95 -3.79 -7.61
N ALA A 188 5.93 -3.29 -6.86
CA ALA A 188 6.47 -3.91 -5.64
C ALA A 188 6.88 -5.39 -5.81
N ALA A 189 7.33 -5.77 -7.01
CA ALA A 189 7.99 -7.04 -7.26
C ALA A 189 9.46 -6.97 -6.80
N ASN A 190 10.14 -8.11 -6.64
CA ASN A 190 11.56 -8.09 -6.29
C ASN A 190 12.40 -7.62 -7.48
N GLU A 191 13.37 -6.75 -7.20
CA GLU A 191 14.36 -6.25 -8.17
C GLU A 191 15.12 -7.41 -8.85
N SER A 192 15.47 -8.46 -8.11
CA SER A 192 16.15 -9.64 -8.67
C SER A 192 15.37 -10.37 -9.78
N SER A 193 14.05 -10.18 -9.85
CA SER A 193 13.19 -10.78 -10.88
C SER A 193 12.97 -9.86 -12.08
N TYR A 194 13.06 -8.55 -11.86
CA TYR A 194 12.76 -7.50 -12.82
C TYR A 194 13.79 -6.38 -12.67
N PRO A 195 15.06 -6.64 -13.00
CA PRO A 195 16.12 -5.70 -12.71
C PRO A 195 15.92 -4.40 -13.47
N ASP A 196 16.25 -3.29 -12.82
CA ASP A 196 16.33 -2.00 -13.46
C ASP A 196 17.52 -1.99 -14.42
N VAL A 197 17.20 -1.88 -15.71
CA VAL A 197 18.18 -1.96 -16.78
C VAL A 197 17.90 -0.88 -17.82
N GLU A 198 18.96 -0.23 -18.28
CA GLU A 198 18.87 0.82 -19.33
C GLU A 198 18.12 0.35 -20.58
N SER A 199 18.16 -0.95 -20.90
CA SER A 199 17.47 -1.52 -22.07
C SER A 199 15.94 -1.53 -21.97
N ARG A 200 15.37 -1.26 -20.78
CA ARG A 200 13.91 -1.14 -20.52
C ARG A 200 13.09 -2.25 -21.20
N PRO A 201 13.37 -3.53 -20.91
CA PRO A 201 12.75 -4.64 -21.62
C PRO A 201 11.25 -4.70 -21.35
N SER A 202 10.50 -5.17 -22.34
CA SER A 202 9.09 -5.42 -22.14
C SER A 202 8.86 -6.55 -21.14
N ILE A 203 7.97 -6.32 -20.19
CA ILE A 203 7.55 -7.33 -19.22
C ILE A 203 6.27 -7.98 -19.73
N SER A 204 6.24 -9.32 -19.74
CA SER A 204 5.04 -10.07 -20.14
C SER A 204 3.84 -9.69 -19.27
N GLU A 205 2.69 -9.48 -19.90
CA GLU A 205 1.41 -9.20 -19.24
C GLU A 205 1.05 -10.19 -18.12
N SER A 206 1.44 -11.46 -18.27
CA SER A 206 1.27 -12.50 -17.24
C SER A 206 1.95 -12.20 -15.89
N LYS A 207 2.79 -11.16 -15.84
CA LYS A 207 3.58 -10.74 -14.69
C LYS A 207 3.04 -9.50 -13.98
N ARG A 208 1.91 -8.94 -14.43
CA ARG A 208 1.32 -7.71 -13.89
C ARG A 208 1.20 -7.71 -12.36
N TYR A 209 0.83 -8.86 -11.78
CA TYR A 209 0.56 -8.99 -10.35
C TYR A 209 1.63 -9.75 -9.56
N ASP A 210 2.85 -9.90 -10.10
CA ASP A 210 3.99 -10.59 -9.44
C ASP A 210 4.54 -9.84 -8.20
N GLY A 211 3.98 -8.68 -7.86
CA GLY A 211 4.27 -7.92 -6.65
C GLY A 211 4.18 -8.75 -5.37
N VAL A 212 5.22 -8.69 -4.54
CA VAL A 212 5.34 -9.47 -3.29
C VAL A 212 4.94 -8.69 -2.04
N TYR A 213 4.69 -7.39 -2.21
CA TYR A 213 4.09 -6.49 -1.21
C TYR A 213 2.93 -5.71 -1.82
N ARG A 214 2.02 -5.22 -0.98
CA ARG A 214 0.80 -4.49 -1.38
C ARG A 214 0.72 -3.18 -0.60
N VAL A 215 0.55 -2.06 -1.30
CA VAL A 215 0.22 -0.78 -0.65
C VAL A 215 -1.24 -0.81 -0.22
N ASN A 216 -1.49 -0.56 1.07
CA ASN A 216 -2.82 -0.60 1.67
C ASN A 216 -3.27 0.77 2.20
N LYS A 217 -2.34 1.71 2.36
CA LYS A 217 -2.59 3.05 2.89
C LYS A 217 -1.62 4.06 2.29
N SER A 218 -2.13 5.23 1.99
CA SER A 218 -1.34 6.38 1.55
C SER A 218 -1.94 7.65 2.13
N VAL A 219 -1.10 8.47 2.76
CA VAL A 219 -1.48 9.75 3.34
C VAL A 219 -0.86 10.85 2.49
N VAL A 220 -1.66 11.84 2.12
CA VAL A 220 -1.21 13.08 1.47
C VAL A 220 -1.12 14.17 2.53
N PHE A 221 0.03 14.85 2.61
CA PHE A 221 0.30 15.87 3.62
C PHE A 221 0.29 17.28 3.02
N ASP A 222 -0.14 18.25 3.83
CA ASP A 222 0.19 19.66 3.61
C ASP A 222 1.70 19.86 3.87
N PRO A 223 2.51 20.31 2.89
CA PRO A 223 3.94 20.52 3.08
C PRO A 223 4.29 21.52 4.20
N SER A 224 3.37 22.41 4.57
CA SER A 224 3.56 23.36 5.66
C SER A 224 3.37 22.74 7.05
N ASP A 225 2.64 21.61 7.16
CA ASP A 225 2.42 20.90 8.42
C ASP A 225 3.57 19.94 8.76
N ARG A 226 4.72 20.55 9.05
CA ARG A 226 5.95 19.83 9.42
C ARG A 226 5.79 18.93 10.62
N SER A 227 4.91 19.25 11.56
CA SER A 227 4.72 18.47 12.79
C SER A 227 4.11 17.11 12.48
N SER A 228 3.02 17.07 11.70
CA SER A 228 2.40 15.79 11.32
C SER A 228 3.31 14.97 10.41
N ILE A 229 4.03 15.60 9.48
CA ILE A 229 5.03 14.93 8.63
C ILE A 229 6.11 14.25 9.49
N LYS A 230 6.68 14.97 10.46
CA LYS A 230 7.73 14.44 11.35
C LYS A 230 7.23 13.30 12.22
N SER A 231 6.09 13.47 12.90
CA SER A 231 5.49 12.43 13.74
C SER A 231 5.22 11.18 12.92
N TYR A 232 4.60 11.33 11.74
CA TYR A 232 4.28 10.20 10.90
C TYR A 232 5.52 9.47 10.39
N LEU A 233 6.57 10.21 10.01
CA LEU A 233 7.83 9.64 9.56
C LEU A 233 8.50 8.79 10.65
N MET A 234 8.46 9.25 11.91
CA MET A 234 8.99 8.51 13.06
C MET A 234 8.24 7.19 13.31
N GLU A 235 6.93 7.18 13.07
CA GLU A 235 6.06 6.04 13.37
C GLU A 235 6.00 5.04 12.22
N ASN A 236 5.94 5.52 10.98
CA ASN A 236 5.56 4.72 9.81
C ASN A 236 6.66 4.62 8.75
N GLY A 237 7.75 5.38 8.88
CA GLY A 237 8.89 5.36 7.95
C GLY A 237 8.87 6.47 6.92
N ALA A 238 9.68 6.32 5.88
CA ALA A 238 9.97 7.36 4.92
C ALA A 238 8.74 7.78 4.08
N LEU A 239 8.78 9.02 3.57
CA LEU A 239 7.75 9.64 2.74
C LEU A 239 8.34 10.03 1.38
N THR A 240 7.50 10.28 0.38
CA THR A 240 7.93 10.94 -0.86
C THR A 240 7.86 12.45 -0.73
N ILE A 241 8.67 13.16 -1.48
CA ILE A 241 8.57 14.61 -1.69
C ILE A 241 8.83 14.92 -3.17
N ALA A 242 7.91 15.65 -3.80
CA ALA A 242 8.06 16.15 -5.16
C ALA A 242 8.44 17.63 -5.11
N TYR A 243 9.53 18.02 -5.78
CA TYR A 243 10.09 19.37 -5.79
C TYR A 243 10.76 19.69 -7.13
N HIS A 244 11.17 20.95 -7.32
CA HIS A 244 11.97 21.35 -8.47
C HIS A 244 13.46 21.22 -8.14
N SER A 245 14.17 20.37 -8.87
CA SER A 245 15.62 20.27 -8.86
C SER A 245 16.18 20.87 -10.14
N ASP A 246 17.13 21.79 -10.04
CA ASP A 246 17.81 22.28 -11.24
C ASP A 246 18.86 21.28 -11.71
N ASP A 247 18.98 21.12 -13.03
CA ASP A 247 20.19 20.59 -13.65
C ASP A 247 21.19 21.75 -13.89
N SER A 248 22.45 21.49 -13.57
CA SER A 248 23.59 22.40 -13.36
C SER A 248 24.03 23.29 -14.54
N THR A 249 23.16 23.57 -15.51
CA THR A 249 23.49 24.34 -16.71
C THR A 249 23.12 25.84 -16.64
N THR A 250 22.42 26.28 -15.58
CA THR A 250 22.12 27.71 -15.34
C THR A 250 23.19 28.39 -14.47
N ALA A 251 23.25 29.73 -14.51
CA ALA A 251 24.28 30.53 -13.84
C ALA A 251 24.20 30.52 -12.29
N VAL A 252 23.14 29.95 -11.70
CA VAL A 252 22.98 29.78 -10.24
C VAL A 252 22.49 28.36 -9.98
N SER A 253 23.38 27.50 -9.48
CA SER A 253 22.94 26.21 -8.93
C SER A 253 22.38 26.43 -7.53
N HIS A 254 21.16 25.97 -7.27
CA HIS A 254 20.56 26.00 -5.93
C HIS A 254 21.17 24.92 -5.00
N TYR A 255 22.02 24.04 -5.53
CA TYR A 255 22.84 23.13 -4.74
C TYR A 255 24.09 23.81 -4.18
N LYS A 256 24.38 23.48 -2.91
CA LYS A 256 25.68 23.74 -2.28
C LYS A 256 26.25 22.42 -1.78
N THR A 257 27.36 22.02 -2.38
CA THR A 257 28.10 20.81 -2.03
C THR A 257 29.43 21.17 -1.38
N THR A 258 29.72 20.51 -0.27
CA THR A 258 30.98 20.60 0.49
C THR A 258 31.46 19.19 0.82
N ASN A 259 32.63 19.07 1.44
CA ASN A 259 33.12 17.77 1.92
C ASN A 259 32.26 17.15 3.02
N SER A 260 31.36 17.91 3.65
CA SER A 260 30.56 17.44 4.79
C SER A 260 29.07 17.32 4.49
N TYR A 261 28.57 18.04 3.49
CA TYR A 261 27.15 18.04 3.16
C TYR A 261 26.88 18.51 1.73
N THR A 262 25.72 18.08 1.22
CA THR A 262 25.04 18.67 0.07
C THR A 262 23.70 19.20 0.52
N SER A 263 23.34 20.41 0.08
CA SER A 263 22.07 21.05 0.44
C SER A 263 21.43 21.78 -0.74
N PHE A 264 20.11 21.86 -0.77
CA PHE A 264 19.32 22.47 -1.83
C PHE A 264 18.23 23.40 -1.27
N TYR A 265 18.02 24.53 -1.95
CA TYR A 265 16.90 25.42 -1.68
C TYR A 265 16.49 26.19 -2.94
N GLN A 266 15.33 25.86 -3.50
CA GLN A 266 14.63 26.64 -4.51
C GLN A 266 13.72 27.68 -3.84
N ASN A 267 13.95 28.96 -4.14
CA ASN A 267 13.24 30.11 -3.57
C ASN A 267 12.22 30.75 -4.52
N ASP A 268 12.16 30.27 -5.77
CA ASP A 268 11.17 30.65 -6.75
C ASP A 268 10.02 29.62 -6.78
N GLU A 269 8.82 30.06 -7.15
CA GLU A 269 7.66 29.19 -7.33
C GLU A 269 7.81 28.41 -8.63
N GLU A 270 8.75 27.47 -8.61
CA GLU A 270 8.99 26.56 -9.71
C GLU A 270 8.14 25.30 -9.57
N ARG A 271 7.84 24.72 -10.72
CA ARG A 271 7.08 23.49 -10.77
C ARG A 271 7.96 22.29 -10.46
N SER A 272 7.45 21.33 -9.70
CA SER A 272 8.20 20.09 -9.45
C SER A 272 8.61 19.38 -10.75
N ASN A 273 9.87 18.94 -10.77
CA ASN A 273 10.45 18.14 -11.85
C ASN A 273 11.10 16.85 -11.32
N HIS A 274 11.22 16.67 -10.00
CA HIS A 274 11.91 15.53 -9.41
C HIS A 274 11.19 15.04 -8.14
N ALA A 275 11.19 13.72 -7.94
CA ALA A 275 10.63 13.08 -6.76
C ALA A 275 11.72 12.33 -5.99
N VAL A 276 11.76 12.52 -4.68
CA VAL A 276 12.78 11.96 -3.78
C VAL A 276 12.16 11.46 -2.49
N THR A 277 12.94 10.73 -1.67
CA THR A 277 12.43 10.13 -0.44
C THR A 277 12.86 10.94 0.78
N LEU A 278 11.89 11.47 1.52
CA LEU A 278 12.07 12.11 2.82
C LEU A 278 12.34 11.05 3.89
N VAL A 279 13.55 11.08 4.48
CA VAL A 279 14.03 10.06 5.44
C VAL A 279 14.38 10.61 6.81
N GLY A 280 14.19 11.91 7.03
CA GLY A 280 14.51 12.54 8.31
C GLY A 280 14.53 14.06 8.22
N TRP A 281 15.13 14.68 9.22
CA TRP A 281 15.26 16.14 9.30
C TRP A 281 16.34 16.59 10.28
N ASP A 282 16.69 17.87 10.20
CA ASP A 282 17.48 18.60 11.19
C ASP A 282 16.96 20.06 11.26
N ASP A 283 16.29 20.40 12.37
CA ASP A 283 15.75 21.74 12.65
C ASP A 283 16.84 22.80 12.82
N ASN A 284 18.06 22.38 13.15
CA ASN A 284 19.19 23.28 13.39
C ASN A 284 20.11 23.40 12.17
N PHE A 285 19.79 22.74 11.05
CA PHE A 285 20.59 22.86 9.83
C PHE A 285 20.65 24.33 9.39
N SER A 286 21.86 24.89 9.39
CA SER A 286 22.02 26.34 9.27
C SER A 286 21.55 26.85 7.91
N LYS A 287 20.78 27.95 7.88
CA LYS A 287 20.43 28.65 6.64
C LYS A 287 21.65 29.11 5.82
N ASN A 288 22.80 29.30 6.47
CA ASN A 288 24.03 29.68 5.77
C ASN A 288 24.70 28.50 5.05
N ASN A 289 24.19 27.28 5.25
CA ASN A 289 24.70 26.10 4.57
C ASN A 289 24.21 25.97 3.13
N PHE A 290 23.18 26.71 2.72
CA PHE A 290 22.61 26.67 1.37
C PHE A 290 23.29 27.66 0.40
N ALA A 291 23.10 27.45 -0.91
CA ALA A 291 23.61 28.34 -1.96
C ALA A 291 22.83 29.66 -1.97
N VAL A 292 21.50 29.56 -1.95
CA VAL A 292 20.58 30.66 -1.65
C VAL A 292 20.24 30.59 -0.16
N THR A 293 20.24 31.71 0.56
CA THR A 293 19.95 31.71 2.01
C THR A 293 18.44 31.64 2.28
N PRO A 294 17.89 30.56 2.86
CA PRO A 294 16.48 30.50 3.22
C PRO A 294 16.11 31.44 4.39
N PRO A 295 14.81 31.71 4.59
CA PRO A 295 14.32 32.57 5.66
C PRO A 295 14.76 32.14 7.07
N GLY A 296 14.93 30.84 7.31
CA GLY A 296 15.31 30.27 8.60
C GLY A 296 16.14 29.01 8.49
N ASN A 297 16.62 28.51 9.64
CA ASN A 297 17.26 27.21 9.73
C ASN A 297 16.24 26.09 9.55
N GLY A 298 16.75 24.90 9.28
CA GLY A 298 15.97 23.68 9.24
C GLY A 298 15.91 23.08 7.84
N ALA A 299 16.13 21.78 7.78
CA ALA A 299 16.14 21.03 6.55
C ALA A 299 15.55 19.64 6.74
N TRP A 300 14.91 19.15 5.68
CA TRP A 300 14.61 17.76 5.46
C TRP A 300 15.87 16.99 5.06
N LEU A 301 16.03 15.77 5.56
CA LEU A 301 17.06 14.84 5.09
C LEU A 301 16.43 13.95 4.02
N ILE A 302 17.02 13.97 2.83
CA ILE A 302 16.48 13.34 1.64
C ILE A 302 17.41 12.22 1.17
N LYS A 303 16.83 11.08 0.79
CA LYS A 303 17.45 10.01 0.02
C LYS A 303 17.08 10.22 -1.46
N ASN A 304 18.09 10.36 -2.31
CA ASN A 304 17.94 10.56 -3.74
C ASN A 304 18.06 9.22 -4.51
N SER A 305 17.83 9.27 -5.82
CA SER A 305 17.89 8.14 -6.76
C SER A 305 18.97 8.32 -7.83
N TRP A 306 20.06 9.02 -7.52
CA TRP A 306 21.18 9.28 -8.44
C TRP A 306 22.48 8.55 -8.06
N GLY A 307 22.34 7.42 -7.37
CA GLY A 307 23.48 6.61 -6.92
C GLY A 307 24.21 7.18 -5.71
N THR A 308 25.12 6.36 -5.17
CA THR A 308 25.89 6.70 -3.97
C THR A 308 27.02 7.68 -4.24
N ASP A 309 27.47 7.83 -5.48
CA ASP A 309 28.57 8.75 -5.81
C ASP A 309 28.12 10.22 -5.82
N TRP A 310 26.80 10.47 -5.74
CA TRP A 310 26.23 11.81 -5.72
C TRP A 310 25.94 12.29 -4.29
N GLY A 311 26.22 13.58 -4.03
CA GLY A 311 25.85 14.23 -2.77
C GLY A 311 26.56 13.65 -1.54
N MET A 312 25.78 13.32 -0.50
CA MET A 312 26.25 12.71 0.74
C MET A 312 25.97 11.19 0.72
N ASP A 313 26.69 10.44 -0.11
CA ASP A 313 26.43 9.01 -0.34
C ASP A 313 25.01 8.73 -0.87
N GLY A 314 24.50 9.61 -1.74
CA GLY A 314 23.13 9.57 -2.28
C GLY A 314 22.10 10.36 -1.47
N TYR A 315 22.52 11.11 -0.45
CA TYR A 315 21.64 11.91 0.40
C TYR A 315 21.94 13.41 0.26
N PHE A 316 20.97 14.25 0.63
CA PHE A 316 21.17 15.70 0.75
C PHE A 316 20.18 16.34 1.73
N TYR A 317 20.40 17.61 2.07
CA TYR A 317 19.51 18.43 2.87
C TYR A 317 18.64 19.34 1.99
N LEU A 318 17.32 19.21 2.07
CA LEU A 318 16.36 20.09 1.39
C LEU A 318 15.81 21.10 2.39
N SER A 319 15.89 22.39 2.10
CA SER A 319 15.37 23.44 2.98
C SER A 319 13.88 23.23 3.32
N TYR A 320 13.46 23.48 4.56
CA TYR A 320 12.04 23.52 4.92
C TYR A 320 11.24 24.60 4.18
N TYR A 321 11.95 25.59 3.64
CA TYR A 321 11.36 26.77 3.02
C TYR A 321 11.31 26.66 1.50
N ASP A 322 11.69 25.52 0.94
CA ASP A 322 11.66 25.30 -0.51
C ASP A 322 10.25 25.52 -1.06
N THR A 323 10.14 26.49 -1.97
CA THR A 323 8.86 26.97 -2.50
C THR A 323 8.32 26.09 -3.63
N SER A 324 9.12 25.13 -4.10
CA SER A 324 8.77 24.23 -5.20
C SER A 324 8.19 22.89 -4.72
N ILE A 325 8.11 22.65 -3.41
CA ILE A 325 7.54 21.41 -2.87
C ILE A 325 6.04 21.37 -3.19
N GLN A 326 5.64 20.40 -4.01
CA GLN A 326 4.25 20.26 -4.48
C GLN A 326 3.46 19.18 -3.75
N SER A 327 4.11 18.06 -3.41
CA SER A 327 3.43 16.98 -2.71
C SER A 327 4.36 16.24 -1.77
N ILE A 328 3.81 15.82 -0.63
CA ILE A 328 4.43 14.88 0.30
C ILE A 328 3.42 13.76 0.51
N SER A 329 3.83 12.50 0.33
CA SER A 329 2.93 11.37 0.46
C SER A 329 3.59 10.15 1.10
N SER A 330 2.79 9.34 1.79
CA SER A 330 3.23 8.05 2.30
C SER A 330 2.85 6.91 1.38
N PHE A 331 3.62 5.83 1.44
CA PHE A 331 3.27 4.55 0.84
C PHE A 331 3.44 3.47 1.91
N GLU A 332 2.37 3.19 2.66
CA GLU A 332 2.40 2.08 3.62
C GLU A 332 2.12 0.78 2.88
N ALA A 333 3.05 -0.17 3.03
CA ALA A 333 2.99 -1.45 2.36
C ALA A 333 3.00 -2.59 3.37
N GLU A 334 2.38 -3.70 2.98
CA GLU A 334 2.36 -4.94 3.75
C GLU A 334 2.76 -6.12 2.85
N LYS A 335 3.20 -7.21 3.46
CA LYS A 335 3.51 -8.44 2.72
C LYS A 335 2.26 -8.99 2.02
N ALA A 336 2.42 -9.38 0.76
CA ALA A 336 1.34 -10.02 0.01
C ALA A 336 0.83 -11.29 0.74
N GLY A 337 -0.48 -11.52 0.67
CA GLY A 337 -1.14 -12.67 1.31
C GLY A 337 -1.92 -12.37 2.59
N LYS A 338 -2.05 -11.10 3.01
CA LYS A 338 -3.09 -10.70 3.98
C LYS A 338 -4.49 -10.85 3.39
N TYR A 339 -4.65 -10.35 2.17
CA TYR A 339 -5.86 -10.50 1.35
C TYR A 339 -5.66 -11.60 0.29
N GLY A 340 -6.76 -12.19 -0.17
CA GLY A 340 -6.76 -13.28 -1.15
C GLY A 340 -6.95 -12.77 -2.58
N LYS A 341 -8.05 -12.07 -2.81
CA LYS A 341 -8.45 -11.47 -4.09
C LYS A 341 -8.86 -10.03 -3.87
N VAL A 342 -8.70 -9.20 -4.90
CA VAL A 342 -9.27 -7.85 -4.98
C VAL A 342 -10.37 -7.83 -6.03
N TYR A 343 -11.51 -7.27 -5.67
CA TYR A 343 -12.57 -6.85 -6.59
C TYR A 343 -12.39 -5.35 -6.81
N GLN A 344 -12.16 -4.96 -8.06
CA GLN A 344 -11.88 -3.59 -8.46
C GLN A 344 -12.43 -3.37 -9.86
N HIS A 345 -12.85 -2.14 -10.15
CA HIS A 345 -13.14 -1.67 -11.51
C HIS A 345 -12.24 -0.50 -11.89
N SER A 346 -11.44 -0.01 -10.94
CA SER A 346 -10.64 1.20 -11.07
C SER A 346 -9.25 1.09 -10.51
N MET A 347 -8.29 1.77 -11.13
CA MET A 347 -6.96 1.98 -10.57
C MET A 347 -6.92 3.06 -9.47
N ILE A 348 -8.07 3.60 -9.03
CA ILE A 348 -8.25 4.67 -8.01
C ILE A 348 -7.66 6.03 -8.42
N THR A 349 -6.79 6.06 -9.42
CA THR A 349 -6.14 7.24 -9.93
C THR A 349 -6.85 7.84 -11.14
N PHE A 350 -6.72 9.16 -11.30
CA PHE A 350 -7.01 9.88 -12.54
C PHE A 350 -8.45 9.81 -13.03
N GLY A 351 -9.37 10.29 -12.20
CA GLY A 351 -10.66 10.77 -12.71
C GLY A 351 -11.22 11.94 -11.91
N GLY A 352 -12.49 12.22 -12.15
CA GLY A 352 -13.19 13.37 -11.59
C GLY A 352 -13.42 13.25 -10.08
N LEU A 353 -13.28 14.36 -9.37
CA LEU A 353 -13.79 14.49 -8.02
C LEU A 353 -15.25 14.96 -8.09
N PHE A 354 -16.19 14.06 -7.83
CA PHE A 354 -17.61 14.38 -7.87
C PHE A 354 -18.05 14.97 -6.53
N TYR A 355 -18.72 16.11 -6.56
CA TYR A 355 -19.20 16.76 -5.34
C TYR A 355 -20.67 17.17 -5.45
N THR A 356 -21.25 17.43 -4.29
CA THR A 356 -22.62 17.90 -4.13
C THR A 356 -22.72 18.69 -2.83
N ASN A 357 -23.77 19.51 -2.67
CA ASN A 357 -24.05 20.23 -1.42
C ASN A 357 -24.57 19.32 -0.29
N TYR A 358 -24.56 18.02 -0.51
CA TYR A 358 -25.00 16.98 0.41
C TYR A 358 -23.83 16.06 0.75
N TYR A 359 -24.08 15.01 1.55
CA TYR A 359 -23.13 13.92 1.59
C TYR A 359 -23.31 13.03 0.35
N VAL A 360 -22.21 12.41 -0.09
CA VAL A 360 -22.15 11.57 -1.28
C VAL A 360 -21.90 10.11 -0.90
N THR A 361 -22.54 9.20 -1.63
CA THR A 361 -22.31 7.76 -1.54
C THR A 361 -21.88 7.22 -2.89
N GLY A 362 -20.70 6.64 -2.96
CA GLY A 362 -20.27 5.85 -4.11
C GLY A 362 -20.55 4.37 -3.92
N ALA A 363 -20.81 3.66 -5.00
CA ALA A 363 -20.99 2.21 -4.97
C ALA A 363 -20.41 1.52 -6.20
N ASN A 364 -19.76 0.38 -5.99
CA ASN A 364 -19.40 -0.55 -7.07
C ASN A 364 -20.16 -1.86 -6.90
N VAL A 365 -20.64 -2.42 -8.01
CA VAL A 365 -21.31 -3.72 -8.12
C VAL A 365 -20.34 -4.73 -8.71
N PHE A 366 -20.15 -5.86 -8.04
CA PHE A 366 -19.25 -6.93 -8.43
C PHE A 366 -20.00 -8.27 -8.51
N THR A 367 -19.39 -9.25 -9.17
CA THR A 367 -19.86 -10.64 -9.14
C THR A 367 -18.87 -11.50 -8.35
N ALA A 368 -19.33 -12.20 -7.32
CA ALA A 368 -18.46 -13.04 -6.49
C ALA A 368 -17.87 -14.20 -7.31
N SER A 369 -16.54 -14.34 -7.35
CA SER A 369 -15.83 -15.37 -8.14
C SER A 369 -15.39 -16.59 -7.33
N GLY A 370 -15.89 -16.75 -6.09
CA GLY A 370 -15.53 -17.85 -5.22
C GLY A 370 -16.19 -17.78 -3.84
N SER A 371 -15.72 -18.61 -2.91
CA SER A 371 -16.25 -18.71 -1.55
C SER A 371 -15.43 -17.96 -0.50
N ASP A 372 -14.31 -17.35 -0.87
CA ASP A 372 -13.49 -16.57 0.06
C ASP A 372 -14.29 -15.34 0.53
N PRO A 373 -14.46 -15.14 1.85
CA PRO A 373 -15.29 -14.05 2.34
C PRO A 373 -14.55 -12.71 2.22
N LEU A 374 -15.28 -11.62 1.98
CA LEU A 374 -14.76 -10.27 2.04
C LEU A 374 -14.26 -9.95 3.44
N SER A 375 -13.16 -9.20 3.56
CA SER A 375 -12.54 -8.82 4.83
C SER A 375 -12.05 -7.38 4.90
N ALA A 376 -11.93 -6.67 3.78
CA ALA A 376 -11.64 -5.25 3.78
C ALA A 376 -12.30 -4.55 2.58
N VAL A 377 -12.43 -3.24 2.69
CA VAL A 377 -12.86 -2.34 1.62
C VAL A 377 -11.89 -1.17 1.57
N SER A 378 -11.50 -0.74 0.37
CA SER A 378 -10.72 0.48 0.22
C SER A 378 -11.45 1.55 -0.55
N PHE A 379 -11.12 2.81 -0.23
CA PHE A 379 -11.59 4.00 -0.93
C PHE A 379 -10.58 5.14 -0.78
N TYR A 380 -10.82 6.24 -1.49
CA TYR A 380 -9.99 7.44 -1.44
C TYR A 380 -10.78 8.64 -0.92
N THR A 381 -10.16 9.50 -0.13
CA THR A 381 -10.71 10.83 0.24
C THR A 381 -9.73 11.92 -0.15
N ALA A 382 -10.21 12.99 -0.78
CA ALA A 382 -9.37 14.14 -1.14
C ALA A 382 -8.97 14.99 0.09
N GLU A 383 -9.66 14.81 1.22
CA GLU A 383 -9.45 15.55 2.46
C GLU A 383 -9.54 14.65 3.69
N ALA A 384 -9.00 15.15 4.81
CA ALA A 384 -9.10 14.57 6.14
C ALA A 384 -10.43 14.92 6.85
N SER A 385 -10.63 14.29 8.01
CA SER A 385 -11.80 14.48 8.87
C SER A 385 -13.12 14.17 8.18
N VAL A 386 -13.19 13.10 7.38
CA VAL A 386 -14.41 12.69 6.65
C VAL A 386 -15.04 11.48 7.33
N PRO A 387 -16.18 11.64 8.05
CA PRO A 387 -16.92 10.49 8.57
C PRO A 387 -17.44 9.65 7.40
N TYR A 388 -17.40 8.32 7.51
CA TYR A 388 -17.89 7.44 6.47
C TYR A 388 -18.72 6.27 7.00
N THR A 389 -19.50 5.66 6.10
CA THR A 389 -20.16 4.37 6.31
C THR A 389 -19.88 3.44 5.15
N ILE A 390 -19.35 2.25 5.44
CA ILE A 390 -19.20 1.16 4.46
C ILE A 390 -20.39 0.22 4.64
N SER A 391 -21.10 -0.09 3.56
CA SER A 391 -22.19 -1.08 3.54
C SER A 391 -22.01 -2.09 2.40
N ILE A 392 -22.31 -3.35 2.67
CA ILE A 392 -22.18 -4.45 1.69
C ILE A 392 -23.52 -5.14 1.51
N TYR A 393 -24.00 -5.24 0.28
CA TYR A 393 -25.28 -5.89 -0.06
C TYR A 393 -25.04 -7.10 -0.97
N SER A 394 -25.77 -8.19 -0.74
CA SER A 394 -25.70 -9.42 -1.56
C SER A 394 -27.01 -9.64 -2.32
N GLY A 395 -26.91 -10.08 -3.57
CA GLY A 395 -28.06 -10.33 -4.44
C GLY A 395 -28.70 -9.03 -4.94
N VAL A 396 -27.88 -8.05 -5.32
CA VAL A 396 -28.36 -6.74 -5.81
C VAL A 396 -28.92 -6.84 -7.22
N SER A 397 -29.93 -6.04 -7.52
CA SER A 397 -30.53 -5.87 -8.84
C SER A 397 -29.80 -4.80 -9.65
N ASP A 398 -29.93 -4.86 -10.96
CA ASP A 398 -29.35 -3.85 -11.86
C ASP A 398 -29.90 -2.45 -11.55
N GLY A 399 -29.04 -1.43 -11.63
CA GLY A 399 -29.39 -0.03 -11.41
C GLY A 399 -29.63 0.38 -9.95
N ASN A 400 -29.63 -0.56 -8.99
CA ASN A 400 -29.79 -0.23 -7.57
C ASN A 400 -28.81 -1.02 -6.68
N PRO A 401 -27.64 -0.45 -6.36
CA PRO A 401 -26.65 -1.05 -5.47
C PRO A 401 -27.16 -1.42 -4.07
N MET A 402 -28.28 -0.89 -3.59
CA MET A 402 -28.80 -1.15 -2.23
C MET A 402 -30.04 -2.08 -2.20
N SER A 403 -30.47 -2.64 -3.34
CA SER A 403 -31.69 -3.47 -3.39
C SER A 403 -31.54 -4.87 -2.79
N GLY A 404 -30.31 -5.33 -2.59
CA GLY A 404 -30.01 -6.67 -2.08
C GLY A 404 -30.17 -6.80 -0.56
N LYS A 405 -29.78 -7.97 -0.03
CA LYS A 405 -29.70 -8.20 1.41
C LYS A 405 -28.49 -7.47 2.00
N LEU A 406 -28.71 -6.58 2.97
CA LEU A 406 -27.63 -5.97 3.75
C LEU A 406 -26.88 -7.03 4.57
N MET A 407 -25.59 -7.18 4.29
CA MET A 407 -24.70 -8.15 4.94
C MET A 407 -23.85 -7.52 6.06
N LEU A 408 -23.45 -6.27 5.85
CA LEU A 408 -22.62 -5.48 6.75
C LEU A 408 -22.94 -4.00 6.59
N SER A 409 -22.93 -3.26 7.70
CA SER A 409 -22.79 -1.80 7.72
C SER A 409 -21.85 -1.44 8.86
N GLN A 410 -20.86 -0.57 8.60
CA GLN A 410 -19.91 -0.11 9.60
C GLN A 410 -19.53 1.34 9.37
N ASN A 411 -19.34 2.09 10.45
CA ASN A 411 -18.95 3.50 10.42
C ASN A 411 -17.47 3.66 10.75
N GLY A 412 -16.89 4.76 10.30
CA GLY A 412 -15.56 5.21 10.70
C GLY A 412 -15.35 6.67 10.34
N THR A 413 -14.12 7.14 10.49
CA THR A 413 -13.69 8.47 10.06
C THR A 413 -12.39 8.31 9.27
N ALA A 414 -12.35 8.87 8.07
CA ALA A 414 -11.12 9.03 7.30
C ALA A 414 -10.38 10.21 7.93
N THR A 415 -9.41 9.91 8.79
CA THR A 415 -8.65 10.89 9.57
C THR A 415 -7.56 11.58 8.76
N TYR A 416 -7.39 11.22 7.48
CA TYR A 416 -6.38 11.77 6.60
C TYR A 416 -6.88 11.81 5.16
N ALA A 417 -6.27 12.68 4.34
CA ALA A 417 -6.45 12.69 2.90
C ALA A 417 -5.60 11.57 2.27
N GLY A 418 -6.14 10.84 1.30
CA GLY A 418 -5.43 9.79 0.57
C GLY A 418 -6.19 8.47 0.49
N TYR A 419 -5.44 7.37 0.45
CA TYR A 419 -5.96 6.02 0.26
C TYR A 419 -6.16 5.28 1.59
N HIS A 420 -7.36 4.71 1.74
CA HIS A 420 -7.81 4.01 2.94
C HIS A 420 -8.09 2.56 2.61
N THR A 421 -7.51 1.60 3.34
CA THR A 421 -7.99 0.22 3.38
C THR A 421 -8.53 -0.09 4.77
N VAL A 422 -9.85 -0.29 4.86
CA VAL A 422 -10.56 -0.48 6.12
C VAL A 422 -10.92 -1.95 6.27
N ASP A 423 -10.37 -2.58 7.31
CA ASP A 423 -10.77 -3.93 7.70
C ASP A 423 -12.26 -3.96 8.11
N LEU A 424 -12.97 -4.99 7.67
CA LEU A 424 -14.38 -5.19 8.01
C LEU A 424 -14.48 -5.77 9.42
N SER A 425 -15.35 -5.19 10.24
CA SER A 425 -15.66 -5.64 11.62
C SER A 425 -16.07 -7.12 11.72
N LYS A 426 -16.55 -7.69 10.61
CA LYS A 426 -16.68 -9.13 10.40
C LYS A 426 -16.49 -9.47 8.92
N THR A 427 -16.00 -10.67 8.64
CA THR A 427 -15.90 -11.16 7.26
C THR A 427 -17.29 -11.39 6.65
N VAL A 428 -17.47 -11.11 5.36
CA VAL A 428 -18.75 -11.25 4.66
C VAL A 428 -18.67 -12.33 3.58
N SER A 429 -19.42 -13.42 3.75
CA SER A 429 -19.50 -14.50 2.76
C SER A 429 -20.60 -14.23 1.74
N ILE A 430 -20.25 -14.28 0.46
CA ILE A 430 -21.18 -14.09 -0.67
C ILE A 430 -21.08 -15.33 -1.55
N PRO A 431 -22.19 -15.99 -1.91
CA PRO A 431 -22.14 -17.17 -2.76
C PRO A 431 -21.55 -16.84 -4.14
N SER A 432 -20.69 -17.72 -4.65
CA SER A 432 -20.12 -17.58 -6.00
C SER A 432 -21.21 -17.38 -7.05
N GLY A 433 -20.98 -16.47 -7.99
CA GLY A 433 -21.93 -16.06 -9.04
C GLY A 433 -22.96 -15.03 -8.59
N THR A 434 -23.03 -14.68 -7.30
CA THR A 434 -23.97 -13.68 -6.80
C THR A 434 -23.42 -12.27 -7.03
N LYS A 435 -24.24 -11.38 -7.60
CA LYS A 435 -23.95 -9.94 -7.64
C LYS A 435 -24.00 -9.36 -6.23
N PHE A 436 -23.02 -8.55 -5.87
CA PHE A 436 -22.97 -7.83 -4.61
C PHE A 436 -22.49 -6.41 -4.84
N SER A 437 -22.85 -5.50 -3.95
CA SER A 437 -22.35 -4.13 -3.98
C SER A 437 -21.52 -3.82 -2.75
N VAL A 438 -20.59 -2.90 -2.93
CA VAL A 438 -19.92 -2.19 -1.84
C VAL A 438 -20.26 -0.72 -1.98
N CYS A 439 -20.93 -0.18 -0.98
CA CYS A 439 -21.33 1.23 -0.90
C CYS A 439 -20.46 1.92 0.17
N VAL A 440 -19.90 3.08 -0.17
CA VAL A 440 -19.16 3.94 0.77
C VAL A 440 -19.83 5.30 0.78
N ALA A 441 -20.44 5.66 1.90
CA ALA A 441 -21.04 6.97 2.12
C ALA A 441 -20.04 7.88 2.83
N LEU A 442 -19.63 8.99 2.22
CA LEU A 442 -18.79 10.02 2.84
C LEU A 442 -19.69 11.09 3.45
N LYS A 443 -19.93 10.98 4.76
CA LYS A 443 -20.91 11.75 5.55
C LYS A 443 -20.40 13.13 5.97
N LYS A 444 -19.86 13.87 5.02
CA LYS A 444 -19.45 15.28 5.18
C LYS A 444 -20.07 16.09 4.06
N THR A 445 -20.88 17.09 4.40
CA THR A 445 -21.49 18.00 3.42
C THR A 445 -20.40 18.71 2.62
N GLY A 446 -20.53 18.76 1.30
CA GLY A 446 -19.56 19.41 0.42
C GLY A 446 -18.32 18.57 0.11
N THR A 447 -18.19 17.36 0.66
CA THR A 447 -17.07 16.47 0.34
C THR A 447 -17.14 15.99 -1.11
N THR A 448 -15.98 15.55 -1.63
CA THR A 448 -15.87 14.93 -2.94
C THR A 448 -15.82 13.41 -2.85
N PHE A 449 -16.36 12.71 -3.84
CA PHE A 449 -16.12 11.30 -4.08
C PHE A 449 -15.21 11.12 -5.28
N ASN A 450 -14.11 10.38 -5.11
CA ASN A 450 -13.18 10.10 -6.20
C ASN A 450 -13.73 8.99 -7.10
N ALA A 451 -13.70 9.22 -8.40
CA ALA A 451 -13.97 8.23 -9.42
C ALA A 451 -12.87 8.29 -10.47
N ASP A 452 -12.42 7.14 -10.95
CA ASP A 452 -11.46 7.10 -12.06
C ASP A 452 -12.18 7.30 -13.39
N ASN A 453 -11.40 7.64 -14.42
CA ASN A 453 -11.87 7.61 -15.80
C ASN A 453 -11.72 6.19 -16.34
N ASN A 454 -12.52 5.82 -17.35
CA ASN A 454 -12.56 4.51 -18.03
C ASN A 454 -13.45 3.49 -17.31
N ALA A 455 -14.75 3.68 -17.48
CA ALA A 455 -15.74 2.73 -16.99
C ALA A 455 -15.49 1.33 -17.52
N LYS A 456 -15.57 0.35 -16.61
CA LYS A 456 -15.65 -1.05 -17.02
C LYS A 456 -16.92 -1.33 -17.84
N GLY A 457 -18.01 -0.65 -17.51
CA GLY A 457 -19.28 -0.70 -18.21
C GLY A 457 -20.42 -0.04 -17.44
N ALA A 458 -21.55 0.18 -18.12
CA ALA A 458 -22.77 0.66 -17.49
C ALA A 458 -23.30 -0.35 -16.45
N GLY A 459 -23.81 0.15 -15.33
CA GLY A 459 -24.44 -0.65 -14.28
C GLY A 459 -23.48 -1.25 -13.24
N ASP A 460 -22.17 -0.98 -13.35
CA ASP A 460 -21.15 -1.51 -12.42
C ASP A 460 -20.71 -0.49 -11.37
N SER A 461 -20.95 0.82 -11.59
CA SER A 461 -20.50 1.88 -10.69
C SER A 461 -21.49 3.04 -10.62
N PHE A 462 -21.73 3.55 -9.42
CA PHE A 462 -22.78 4.53 -9.16
C PHE A 462 -22.41 5.57 -8.11
N LEU A 463 -23.02 6.74 -8.21
CA LEU A 463 -23.09 7.73 -7.14
C LEU A 463 -24.54 8.01 -6.75
N THR A 464 -24.78 8.33 -5.49
CA THR A 464 -26.02 8.95 -5.03
C THR A 464 -25.68 9.95 -3.94
N TYR A 465 -26.57 10.91 -3.69
CA TYR A 465 -26.44 11.88 -2.62
C TYR A 465 -27.63 11.77 -1.69
N GLY A 466 -27.45 12.15 -0.43
CA GLY A 466 -28.53 12.06 0.56
C GLY A 466 -28.82 13.37 1.24
N VAL A 467 -30.12 13.66 1.41
CA VAL A 467 -30.60 14.72 2.31
C VAL A 467 -30.99 14.06 3.62
N GLY A 468 -30.17 14.17 4.67
CA GLY A 468 -30.43 13.49 5.95
C GLY A 468 -30.33 11.95 5.84
N SER A 469 -31.37 11.19 6.20
CA SER A 469 -31.34 9.72 6.21
C SER A 469 -31.87 9.05 4.93
N SER A 470 -32.21 9.80 3.88
CA SER A 470 -32.76 9.30 2.62
C SER A 470 -31.87 9.66 1.43
N SER A 471 -31.53 8.68 0.58
CA SER A 471 -30.78 8.87 -0.66
C SER A 471 -31.69 9.25 -1.83
N SER A 472 -31.16 10.00 -2.80
CA SER A 472 -31.76 10.20 -4.12
C SER A 472 -31.64 8.94 -4.99
N ASP A 473 -32.16 9.01 -6.22
CA ASP A 473 -31.89 8.00 -7.26
C ASP A 473 -30.37 7.87 -7.53
N TRP A 474 -29.97 6.71 -8.06
CA TRP A 474 -28.58 6.40 -8.39
C TRP A 474 -28.20 6.96 -9.76
N TYR A 475 -27.10 7.70 -9.80
CA TYR A 475 -26.40 8.14 -11.00
C TYR A 475 -25.43 7.03 -11.44
N ASP A 476 -25.55 6.54 -12.67
CA ASP A 476 -24.71 5.47 -13.22
C ASP A 476 -23.45 6.09 -13.82
N LEU A 477 -22.34 6.02 -13.07
CA LEU A 477 -21.06 6.60 -13.49
C LEU A 477 -20.56 5.99 -14.80
N GLY A 478 -20.77 4.69 -14.97
CA GLY A 478 -20.28 3.97 -16.14
C GLY A 478 -21.00 4.40 -17.41
N LYS A 479 -22.31 4.56 -17.32
CA LYS A 479 -23.16 4.99 -18.44
C LYS A 479 -23.02 6.48 -18.75
N ASP A 480 -23.04 7.32 -17.71
CA ASP A 480 -23.29 8.75 -17.87
C ASP A 480 -22.00 9.58 -17.82
N SER A 481 -20.89 9.04 -17.29
CA SER A 481 -19.59 9.74 -17.15
C SER A 481 -18.38 8.94 -17.61
N ASN A 482 -18.53 7.68 -18.06
CA ASN A 482 -17.42 6.77 -18.36
C ASN A 482 -16.40 6.69 -17.19
N CYS A 483 -16.90 6.60 -15.96
CA CYS A 483 -16.08 6.56 -14.74
C CYS A 483 -16.41 5.36 -13.86
N ASN A 484 -15.53 5.00 -12.93
CA ASN A 484 -15.86 4.12 -11.80
C ASN A 484 -15.48 4.76 -10.47
N ALA A 485 -16.36 4.67 -9.48
CA ALA A 485 -16.07 5.03 -8.10
C ALA A 485 -14.80 4.32 -7.63
N ALA A 486 -13.92 5.06 -6.94
CA ALA A 486 -12.67 4.58 -6.37
C ALA A 486 -12.93 3.68 -5.15
N ILE A 487 -13.50 2.49 -5.38
CA ILE A 487 -13.89 1.52 -4.36
C ILE A 487 -13.37 0.13 -4.76
N LYS A 488 -12.61 -0.50 -3.88
CA LYS A 488 -12.21 -1.90 -4.02
C LYS A 488 -12.70 -2.73 -2.83
N ALA A 489 -12.87 -4.03 -3.03
CA ALA A 489 -13.22 -4.99 -1.99
C ALA A 489 -12.22 -6.14 -1.96
N PHE A 490 -11.77 -6.52 -0.77
CA PHE A 490 -10.75 -7.55 -0.60
C PHE A 490 -11.31 -8.77 0.09
N THR A 491 -11.00 -9.97 -0.43
CA THR A 491 -11.27 -11.21 0.29
C THR A 491 -10.20 -11.48 1.33
N LYS A 492 -10.58 -12.19 2.39
CA LYS A 492 -9.63 -12.77 3.32
C LYS A 492 -8.78 -13.78 2.56
N SER A 493 -7.47 -13.76 2.76
CA SER A 493 -6.62 -14.80 2.17
C SER A 493 -7.05 -16.17 2.70
N ALA A 494 -7.16 -17.15 1.79
CA ALA A 494 -7.49 -18.51 2.17
C ALA A 494 -6.48 -19.03 3.20
N ALA A 495 -6.97 -19.64 4.28
CA ALA A 495 -6.07 -20.24 5.26
C ALA A 495 -5.25 -21.33 4.58
N THR A 496 -3.92 -21.26 4.71
CA THR A 496 -3.04 -22.31 4.18
C THR A 496 -3.44 -23.65 4.80
N ALA A 497 -3.78 -24.62 3.95
CA ALA A 497 -4.22 -25.93 4.42
C ALA A 497 -3.15 -26.59 5.31
N LYS A 498 -3.58 -27.06 6.48
CA LYS A 498 -2.70 -27.79 7.41
C LYS A 498 -2.38 -29.19 6.86
N PRO A 499 -1.18 -29.73 7.12
CA PRO A 499 -0.90 -31.14 6.92
C PRO A 499 -1.94 -32.02 7.63
N LYS A 500 -2.56 -32.93 6.87
CA LYS A 500 -3.54 -33.91 7.39
C LYS A 500 -2.90 -35.27 7.57
N ASN A 501 -3.56 -36.12 8.35
CA ASN A 501 -3.11 -37.49 8.62
C ASN A 501 -1.65 -37.56 9.10
N VAL A 502 -1.26 -36.59 9.93
CA VAL A 502 0.05 -36.61 10.57
C VAL A 502 0.13 -37.88 11.41
N LYS A 503 1.21 -38.64 11.28
CA LYS A 503 1.48 -39.86 12.04
C LYS A 503 2.90 -39.80 12.57
N ALA A 504 3.09 -40.30 13.79
CA ALA A 504 4.40 -40.42 14.42
C ALA A 504 4.68 -41.90 14.71
N THR A 505 5.66 -42.48 14.01
CA THR A 505 6.04 -43.88 14.14
C THR A 505 7.35 -43.96 14.93
N ALA A 506 7.30 -44.58 16.11
CA ALA A 506 8.46 -44.76 16.97
C ALA A 506 9.47 -45.75 16.38
N GLY A 507 10.76 -45.45 16.55
CA GLY A 507 11.87 -46.37 16.34
C GLY A 507 12.91 -46.25 17.45
N ASP A 508 14.04 -46.93 17.31
CA ASP A 508 15.13 -46.85 18.28
C ASP A 508 15.79 -45.46 18.24
N ARG A 509 15.64 -44.69 19.32
CA ARG A 509 16.15 -43.32 19.48
C ARG A 509 15.69 -42.33 18.40
N LYS A 510 14.57 -42.63 17.73
CA LYS A 510 14.01 -41.80 16.66
C LYS A 510 12.49 -41.91 16.56
N VAL A 511 11.88 -40.92 15.92
CA VAL A 511 10.48 -40.96 15.47
C VAL A 511 10.45 -40.52 14.01
N THR A 512 9.78 -41.30 13.17
CA THR A 512 9.49 -40.91 11.80
C THR A 512 8.09 -40.30 11.75
N ILE A 513 7.99 -39.04 11.34
CA ILE A 513 6.76 -38.29 11.16
C ILE A 513 6.40 -38.33 9.68
N THR A 514 5.14 -38.63 9.36
CA THR A 514 4.62 -38.64 7.98
C THR A 514 3.29 -37.90 7.91
N TRP A 515 2.96 -37.31 6.77
CA TRP A 515 1.70 -36.59 6.55
C TRP A 515 1.28 -36.61 5.08
N ASP A 516 0.01 -36.30 4.81
CA ASP A 516 -0.50 -36.19 3.44
C ASP A 516 0.06 -34.95 2.73
N LYS A 517 0.20 -35.03 1.40
CA LYS A 517 0.70 -33.90 0.60
C LYS A 517 -0.33 -32.78 0.64
N VAL A 518 0.11 -31.62 1.11
CA VAL A 518 -0.65 -30.39 1.03
C VAL A 518 -0.49 -29.84 -0.38
N SER A 519 -1.61 -29.65 -1.09
CA SER A 519 -1.59 -29.05 -2.44
C SER A 519 -0.99 -27.65 -2.39
N GLY A 520 -0.12 -27.32 -3.35
CA GLY A 520 0.57 -26.03 -3.41
C GLY A 520 1.68 -25.81 -2.37
N ALA A 521 1.94 -26.77 -1.47
CA ALA A 521 3.00 -26.62 -0.48
C ALA A 521 4.39 -26.80 -1.12
N THR A 522 5.27 -25.82 -0.95
CA THR A 522 6.66 -25.82 -1.44
C THR A 522 7.64 -26.34 -0.38
N LYS A 523 7.28 -26.25 0.91
CA LYS A 523 8.10 -26.69 2.03
C LYS A 523 7.24 -27.09 3.23
N TYR A 524 7.79 -27.91 4.12
CA TYR A 524 7.23 -28.24 5.43
C TYR A 524 8.25 -27.92 6.53
N VAL A 525 7.75 -27.60 7.72
CA VAL A 525 8.56 -27.45 8.93
C VAL A 525 7.98 -28.33 10.02
N VAL A 526 8.87 -29.05 10.72
CA VAL A 526 8.49 -29.99 11.77
C VAL A 526 8.95 -29.46 13.11
N TYR A 527 8.04 -29.49 14.08
CA TYR A 527 8.28 -29.08 15.46
C TYR A 527 8.13 -30.27 16.40
N SER A 528 8.96 -30.31 17.43
CA SER A 528 8.68 -31.08 18.64
C SER A 528 7.81 -30.25 19.59
N TYR A 529 6.97 -30.93 20.38
CA TYR A 529 6.11 -30.36 21.41
C TYR A 529 6.21 -31.18 22.68
N VAL A 530 6.87 -30.64 23.70
CA VAL A 530 7.15 -31.32 24.98
C VAL A 530 6.91 -30.32 26.11
N ASP A 531 6.14 -30.73 27.12
CA ASP A 531 5.83 -29.93 28.32
C ASP A 531 5.30 -28.52 28.00
N GLY A 532 4.44 -28.42 26.99
CA GLY A 532 3.81 -27.16 26.55
C GLY A 532 4.70 -26.26 25.69
N LYS A 533 5.94 -26.68 25.37
CA LYS A 533 6.90 -25.89 24.60
C LYS A 533 7.18 -26.52 23.24
N SER A 534 7.23 -25.68 22.22
CA SER A 534 7.59 -26.07 20.85
C SER A 534 9.07 -25.80 20.57
N ALA A 535 9.74 -26.72 19.89
CA ALA A 535 11.08 -26.50 19.33
C ALA A 535 11.14 -26.98 17.88
N GLN A 536 11.61 -26.11 16.98
CA GLN A 536 11.76 -26.45 15.56
C GLN A 536 12.85 -27.50 15.38
N LEU A 537 12.54 -28.59 14.68
CA LEU A 537 13.49 -29.66 14.38
C LEU A 537 14.16 -29.46 13.02
N GLY A 538 13.41 -28.96 12.03
CA GLY A 538 13.94 -28.70 10.71
C GLY A 538 12.86 -28.51 9.64
N THR A 539 13.31 -28.29 8.41
CA THR A 539 12.44 -28.17 7.24
C THR A 539 12.70 -29.29 6.24
N CYS A 540 11.70 -29.61 5.42
CA CYS A 540 11.79 -30.62 4.35
C CYS A 540 10.83 -30.29 3.21
N THR A 541 11.06 -30.85 2.03
CA THR A 541 10.16 -30.73 0.85
C THR A 541 9.34 -32.00 0.61
N THR A 542 9.65 -33.06 1.34
CA THR A 542 8.97 -34.36 1.31
C THR A 542 7.88 -34.45 2.37
N ASN A 543 7.08 -35.50 2.29
CA ASN A 543 5.97 -35.82 3.18
C ASN A 543 6.37 -36.61 4.44
N SER A 544 7.65 -36.57 4.78
CA SER A 544 8.19 -37.29 5.92
C SER A 544 9.42 -36.59 6.48
N TYR A 545 9.60 -36.70 7.79
CA TYR A 545 10.75 -36.22 8.54
C TYR A 545 11.09 -37.21 9.66
N THR A 546 12.37 -37.52 9.87
CA THR A 546 12.79 -38.39 10.97
C THR A 546 13.51 -37.59 12.05
N ALA A 547 12.84 -37.40 13.19
CA ALA A 547 13.43 -36.84 14.39
C ALA A 547 14.35 -37.88 15.04
N SER A 548 15.65 -37.60 15.09
CA SER A 548 16.68 -38.52 15.60
C SER A 548 17.29 -37.99 16.91
N GLY A 549 18.07 -38.82 17.59
CA GLY A 549 18.73 -38.43 18.85
C GLY A 549 17.80 -38.40 20.07
N LEU A 550 16.61 -38.99 19.96
CA LEU A 550 15.61 -39.01 21.01
C LEU A 550 15.95 -40.06 22.09
N THR A 551 15.48 -39.81 23.32
CA THR A 551 15.62 -40.77 24.43
C THR A 551 14.49 -41.80 24.40
N ASN A 552 14.83 -43.09 24.37
CA ASN A 552 13.86 -44.18 24.46
C ASN A 552 13.08 -44.15 25.78
N GLY A 553 11.79 -44.45 25.73
CA GLY A 553 10.88 -44.43 26.88
C GLY A 553 10.30 -43.05 27.21
N LYS A 554 10.83 -41.95 26.64
CA LYS A 554 10.25 -40.60 26.78
C LYS A 554 9.20 -40.37 25.69
N LYS A 555 8.03 -39.84 26.07
CA LYS A 555 6.96 -39.44 25.12
C LYS A 555 7.29 -38.08 24.50
N TYR A 556 7.16 -37.97 23.18
CA TYR A 556 7.36 -36.72 22.44
C TYR A 556 6.12 -36.40 21.61
N GLY A 557 5.72 -35.13 21.58
CA GLY A 557 4.73 -34.60 20.64
C GLY A 557 5.39 -34.02 19.39
N PHE A 558 4.71 -34.06 18.26
CA PHE A 558 5.15 -33.49 16.99
C PHE A 558 3.97 -32.86 16.26
N TYR A 559 4.22 -31.75 15.59
CA TYR A 559 3.29 -31.19 14.60
C TYR A 559 4.06 -30.64 13.39
N VAL A 560 3.35 -30.47 12.29
CA VAL A 560 3.92 -30.07 11.01
C VAL A 560 3.15 -28.88 10.47
N LYS A 561 3.86 -27.88 9.96
CA LYS A 561 3.28 -26.76 9.21
C LYS A 561 3.69 -26.87 7.75
N ALA A 562 2.80 -26.51 6.83
CA ALA A 562 3.07 -26.45 5.39
C ALA A 562 3.26 -24.99 4.94
N LEU A 563 4.23 -24.72 4.09
CA LEU A 563 4.43 -23.43 3.43
C LEU A 563 3.78 -23.51 2.06
N ALA A 564 2.67 -22.82 1.86
CA ALA A 564 2.03 -22.65 0.55
C ALA A 564 1.73 -21.17 0.34
N ASN A 565 1.86 -20.69 -0.90
CA ASN A 565 1.63 -19.28 -1.26
C ASN A 565 2.38 -18.29 -0.33
N GLY A 566 3.63 -18.60 0.01
CA GLY A 566 4.47 -17.76 0.87
C GLY A 566 4.09 -17.74 2.36
N LYS A 567 3.03 -18.47 2.78
CA LYS A 567 2.53 -18.47 4.16
C LYS A 567 2.52 -19.87 4.79
N TRP A 568 3.02 -19.97 6.02
CA TRP A 568 2.95 -21.19 6.81
C TRP A 568 1.51 -21.44 7.32
N SER A 569 1.02 -22.68 7.22
CA SER A 569 -0.25 -23.09 7.81
C SER A 569 -0.26 -22.88 9.31
N ASP A 570 -1.41 -22.47 9.86
CA ASP A 570 -1.58 -22.38 11.32
C ASP A 570 -1.47 -23.77 11.98
N TRP A 571 -1.33 -23.79 13.30
CA TRP A 571 -1.34 -25.01 14.10
C TRP A 571 -2.06 -24.78 15.43
N SER A 572 -2.54 -25.85 16.05
CA SER A 572 -3.03 -25.85 17.43
C SER A 572 -2.62 -27.14 18.13
N THR A 573 -2.85 -27.22 19.44
CA THR A 573 -2.55 -28.42 20.24
C THR A 573 -3.30 -29.67 19.76
N ALA A 574 -4.41 -29.51 19.04
CA ALA A 574 -5.15 -30.61 18.41
C ALA A 574 -4.40 -31.24 17.22
N ASP A 575 -3.44 -30.53 16.62
CA ASP A 575 -2.64 -31.01 15.48
C ASP A 575 -1.42 -31.85 15.93
N VAL A 576 -1.20 -31.99 17.25
CA VAL A 576 -0.02 -32.66 17.81
C VAL A 576 -0.23 -34.17 17.87
N VAL A 577 0.68 -34.93 17.26
CA VAL A 577 0.76 -36.38 17.36
C VAL A 577 1.89 -36.83 18.28
N TYR A 578 1.69 -37.92 18.99
CA TYR A 578 2.64 -38.37 20.01
C TYR A 578 3.23 -39.75 19.67
N ALA A 579 4.51 -39.92 19.97
CA ALA A 579 5.19 -41.21 19.92
C ALA A 579 6.21 -41.33 21.06
N THR A 580 6.46 -42.56 21.48
CA THR A 580 7.48 -42.90 22.49
C THR A 580 8.51 -43.81 21.83
N PRO A 581 9.71 -43.29 21.47
CA PRO A 581 10.81 -44.09 20.97
C PRO A 581 11.10 -45.28 21.89
N ALA A 582 11.38 -46.43 21.30
CA ALA A 582 11.68 -47.64 22.04
C ALA A 582 12.76 -48.42 21.32
N SER A 583 13.63 -49.08 22.09
CA SER A 583 14.64 -49.96 21.50
C SER A 583 13.94 -51.18 20.89
N THR A 584 14.32 -51.51 19.67
CA THR A 584 13.89 -52.73 18.97
C THR A 584 14.78 -53.93 19.30
N LYS A 585 15.78 -53.76 20.19
CA LYS A 585 16.67 -54.84 20.59
C LYS A 585 16.01 -55.71 21.68
N PRO A 586 16.06 -57.05 21.54
CA PRO A 586 15.71 -57.97 22.62
C PRO A 586 16.45 -57.63 23.91
N LYS A 587 15.70 -57.54 25.02
CA LYS A 587 16.24 -57.36 26.37
C LYS A 587 16.11 -58.66 27.15
N ASN A 588 16.94 -58.80 28.20
CA ASN A 588 16.94 -59.98 29.08
C ASN A 588 17.09 -61.30 28.32
N VAL A 589 17.97 -61.30 27.30
CA VAL A 589 18.28 -62.53 26.55
C VAL A 589 18.95 -63.52 27.51
N LYS A 590 18.30 -64.67 27.72
CA LYS A 590 18.77 -65.76 28.56
C LYS A 590 18.86 -67.03 27.72
N ALA A 591 19.90 -67.82 27.96
CA ALA A 591 20.07 -69.14 27.38
C ALA A 591 20.04 -70.18 28.51
N THR A 592 19.13 -71.13 28.42
CA THR A 592 19.03 -72.25 29.36
C THR A 592 19.46 -73.52 28.65
N ALA A 593 20.50 -74.18 29.16
CA ALA A 593 20.98 -75.45 28.63
C ALA A 593 20.02 -76.59 28.98
N GLY A 594 19.81 -77.49 28.02
CA GLY A 594 19.12 -78.77 28.20
C GLY A 594 19.86 -79.89 27.46
N ASP A 595 19.40 -81.13 27.63
CA ASP A 595 20.03 -82.28 26.97
C ASP A 595 19.95 -82.14 25.44
N ARG A 596 21.13 -82.03 24.80
CA ARG A 596 21.33 -81.80 23.36
C ARG A 596 20.57 -80.60 22.76
N LYS A 597 20.16 -79.61 23.57
CA LYS A 597 19.48 -78.38 23.10
C LYS A 597 19.74 -77.17 24.00
N VAL A 598 19.52 -75.97 23.46
CA VAL A 598 19.52 -74.72 24.22
C VAL A 598 18.23 -73.96 23.92
N THR A 599 17.56 -73.50 24.97
CA THR A 599 16.38 -72.61 24.84
C THR A 599 16.82 -71.17 25.07
N ILE A 600 16.54 -70.28 24.12
CA ILE A 600 16.81 -68.85 24.24
C ILE A 600 15.49 -68.11 24.46
N THR A 601 15.43 -67.30 25.52
CA THR A 601 14.27 -66.46 25.87
C THR A 601 14.68 -65.00 25.97
N TRP A 602 13.80 -64.08 25.59
CA TRP A 602 13.99 -62.64 25.77
C TRP A 602 12.64 -61.97 26.02
N ASP A 603 12.66 -60.74 26.53
CA ASP A 603 11.45 -59.94 26.70
C ASP A 603 10.81 -59.67 25.34
N LYS A 604 9.47 -59.70 25.27
CA LYS A 604 8.72 -59.39 24.04
C LYS A 604 9.13 -58.02 23.48
N VAL A 605 9.66 -58.00 22.25
CA VAL A 605 9.96 -56.75 21.52
C VAL A 605 8.68 -56.26 20.84
N SER A 606 8.22 -55.07 21.21
CA SER A 606 7.02 -54.47 20.60
C SER A 606 7.25 -54.21 19.11
N GLY A 607 6.32 -54.66 18.25
CA GLY A 607 6.39 -54.51 16.79
C GLY A 607 7.25 -55.53 16.05
N ALA A 608 7.85 -56.52 16.73
CA ALA A 608 8.57 -57.60 16.06
C ALA A 608 7.60 -58.57 15.36
N THR A 609 7.80 -58.82 14.07
CA THR A 609 7.12 -59.87 13.29
C THR A 609 8.05 -61.09 13.13
N LYS A 610 7.46 -62.28 12.94
CA LYS A 610 8.20 -63.55 12.79
C LYS A 610 8.93 -63.64 11.46
#